data_AF-A0A293N5M0-F1
#
_entry.id   AF-A0A293N5M0-F1
#
_cell.length_a   1.000
_cell.length_b   1.000
_cell.length_c   1.000
_cell.angle_alpha   90.00
_cell.angle_beta   90.00
_cell.angle_gamma   90.00
#
_symmetry.space_group_name_H-M   'P 1'
#
loop_
_entity.id
_entity.type
_entity.pdbx_description
1 polymer ?
#
loop_
_entity_poly.entity_id
_entity_poly.type
_entity_poly.pdbx_seq_one_letter_code
_entity_poly.pdbx_strand_id
1 'polypeptide(L)'
;MVAINQYFERYRGVAQGINLTGATMASFVFPKMLEYMLSKVGLQMTLLVIGVVLLNLPLLSLLLRPPPWHGESKMKVSCIEKTEDTHSPGESKMKVSCIEKTDETHSPSALESSREVLSNPRFYFHAAGYFSFSFFLDSFLTIAVDYAVDSGISVSDAVFVLTLFSITDTVGRLLLPLVGDQQLASHTTLMAVSYLTIALLSQVLPFAYGKWTFSAVCLAFGLPMGYAIVGFTQVLTNEVGLKNLPVA
;
A
#
# COMPACT_ATOMS: atom_id res chain seq x y z
N MET A 1 2.31 -6.17 -2.31
CA MET A 1 1.71 -4.89 -2.76
C MET A 1 1.99 -4.62 -4.24
N VAL A 2 3.25 -4.63 -4.70
CA VAL A 2 3.59 -4.35 -6.11
C VAL A 2 2.87 -5.27 -7.11
N ALA A 3 2.83 -6.58 -6.85
CA ALA A 3 2.10 -7.52 -7.70
C ALA A 3 0.61 -7.15 -7.87
N ILE A 4 -0.08 -6.79 -6.79
CA ILE A 4 -1.50 -6.40 -6.84
C ILE A 4 -1.70 -5.12 -7.69
N ASN A 5 -0.79 -4.14 -7.56
CA ASN A 5 -0.85 -2.91 -8.37
C ASN A 5 -0.60 -3.18 -9.87
N GLN A 6 0.07 -4.27 -10.22
CA GLN A 6 0.27 -4.68 -11.62
C GLN A 6 -0.98 -5.38 -12.18
N TYR A 7 -1.70 -6.16 -11.36
CA TYR A 7 -2.92 -6.88 -11.76
C TYR A 7 -4.14 -5.98 -11.97
N PHE A 8 -4.23 -4.84 -11.28
CA PHE A 8 -5.36 -3.93 -11.39
C PHE A 8 -4.92 -2.58 -11.99
N GLU A 9 -5.58 -2.14 -13.06
CA GLU A 9 -5.30 -0.81 -13.64
C GLU A 9 -6.19 0.30 -13.07
N ARG A 10 -7.48 0.01 -12.84
CA ARG A 10 -8.51 1.01 -12.53
C ARG A 10 -8.93 1.09 -11.05
N TYR A 11 -8.72 0.02 -10.27
CA TYR A 11 -9.13 -0.09 -8.86
C TYR A 11 -7.97 -0.50 -7.95
N ARG A 12 -6.80 0.10 -8.19
CA ARG A 12 -5.57 -0.21 -7.43
C ARG A 12 -5.73 0.06 -5.95
N GLY A 13 -6.34 1.19 -5.60
CA GLY A 13 -6.57 1.58 -4.21
C GLY A 13 -7.45 0.60 -3.47
N VAL A 14 -8.55 0.22 -4.10
CA VAL A 14 -9.49 -0.76 -3.53
C VAL A 14 -8.83 -2.13 -3.38
N ALA A 15 -8.07 -2.58 -4.39
CA ALA A 15 -7.38 -3.87 -4.32
C ALA A 15 -6.31 -3.92 -3.21
N GLN A 16 -5.54 -2.83 -3.02
CA GLN A 16 -4.64 -2.72 -1.87
C GLN A 16 -5.41 -2.65 -0.56
N GLY A 17 -6.49 -1.87 -0.51
CA GLY A 17 -7.39 -1.78 0.64
C GLY A 17 -7.84 -3.16 1.12
N ILE A 18 -8.39 -3.98 0.22
CA ILE A 18 -8.83 -5.35 0.51
C ILE A 18 -7.68 -6.22 1.02
N ASN A 19 -6.51 -6.18 0.37
CA ASN A 19 -5.35 -6.95 0.79
C ASN A 19 -4.90 -6.57 2.21
N LEU A 20 -4.91 -5.27 2.53
CA LEU A 20 -4.52 -4.77 3.84
C LEU A 20 -5.60 -4.95 4.92
N THR A 21 -6.88 -5.09 4.57
CA THR A 21 -7.95 -5.44 5.52
C THR A 21 -7.72 -6.83 6.15
N GLY A 22 -6.98 -7.72 5.50
CA GLY A 22 -6.58 -8.99 6.11
C GLY A 22 -5.83 -8.82 7.44
N ALA A 23 -5.04 -7.75 7.58
CA ALA A 23 -4.32 -7.45 8.81
C ALA A 23 -5.26 -7.05 9.97
N THR A 24 -6.29 -6.23 9.70
CA THR A 24 -7.26 -5.82 10.74
C THR A 24 -8.12 -7.00 11.18
N MET A 25 -8.52 -7.87 10.24
CA MET A 25 -9.25 -9.10 10.55
C MET A 25 -8.41 -10.04 11.44
N ALA A 26 -7.12 -10.15 11.16
CA ALA A 26 -6.21 -10.94 11.99
C ALA A 26 -6.13 -10.39 13.43
N SER A 27 -6.13 -9.08 13.63
CA SER A 27 -6.12 -8.46 14.96
C SER A 27 -7.33 -8.81 15.84
N PHE A 28 -8.46 -9.23 15.27
CA PHE A 28 -9.62 -9.69 16.05
C PHE A 28 -9.53 -11.17 16.45
N VAL A 29 -9.16 -12.01 15.48
CA VAL A 29 -9.17 -13.47 15.66
C VAL A 29 -7.94 -13.93 16.42
N PHE A 30 -6.79 -13.34 16.10
CA PHE A 30 -5.48 -13.79 16.57
C PHE A 30 -5.30 -13.66 18.09
N PRO A 31 -5.69 -12.56 18.78
CA PRO A 31 -5.52 -12.46 20.23
C PRO A 31 -6.26 -13.55 21.00
N LYS A 32 -7.52 -13.86 20.61
CA LYS A 32 -8.31 -14.92 21.25
C LYS A 32 -7.77 -16.31 20.96
N MET A 33 -7.36 -16.56 19.71
CA MET A 33 -6.71 -17.81 19.34
C MET A 33 -5.40 -18.01 20.11
N LEU A 34 -4.58 -16.97 20.22
CA LEU A 34 -3.29 -17.00 20.89
C LEU A 34 -3.44 -17.19 22.41
N GLU A 35 -4.39 -16.49 23.05
CA GLU A 35 -4.77 -16.70 24.46
C GLU A 35 -5.16 -18.16 24.72
N TYR A 36 -6.00 -18.73 23.83
CA TYR A 36 -6.41 -20.13 23.93
C TYR A 36 -5.22 -21.09 23.80
N MET A 37 -4.33 -20.89 22.81
CA MET A 37 -3.16 -21.75 22.62
C MET A 37 -2.17 -21.63 23.80
N LEU A 38 -1.91 -20.41 24.27
CA LEU A 38 -1.06 -20.17 25.43
C LEU A 38 -1.59 -20.90 26.68
N SER A 39 -2.90 -20.89 26.90
CA SER A 39 -3.52 -21.56 28.04
C SER A 39 -3.41 -23.09 28.00
N LYS A 40 -3.33 -23.69 26.78
CA LYS A 40 -3.36 -25.14 26.59
C LYS A 40 -1.97 -25.77 26.45
N VAL A 41 -1.11 -25.18 25.63
CA VAL A 41 0.18 -25.78 25.24
C VAL A 41 1.38 -24.98 25.74
N GLY A 42 1.15 -23.82 26.38
CA GLY A 42 2.20 -22.95 26.89
C GLY A 42 2.88 -22.11 25.80
N LEU A 43 3.74 -21.18 26.24
CA LEU A 43 4.39 -20.19 25.38
C LEU A 43 5.29 -20.83 24.31
N GLN A 44 6.13 -21.78 24.71
CA GLN A 44 7.12 -22.41 23.81
C GLN A 44 6.45 -23.10 22.62
N MET A 45 5.42 -23.91 22.89
CA MET A 45 4.70 -24.63 21.83
C MET A 45 3.87 -23.68 20.97
N THR A 46 3.29 -22.63 21.56
CA THR A 46 2.56 -21.60 20.80
C THR A 46 3.50 -20.89 19.81
N LEU A 47 4.70 -20.50 20.25
CA LEU A 47 5.72 -19.90 19.37
C LEU A 47 6.18 -20.85 18.26
N LEU A 48 6.35 -22.14 18.57
CA LEU A 48 6.68 -23.15 17.54
C LEU A 48 5.56 -23.29 16.51
N VAL A 49 4.29 -23.34 16.93
CA VAL A 49 3.16 -23.43 15.98
C VAL A 49 3.09 -22.20 15.09
N ILE A 50 3.26 -21.00 15.66
CA ILE A 50 3.31 -19.76 14.88
C ILE A 50 4.46 -19.82 13.87
N GLY A 51 5.64 -20.30 14.28
CA GLY A 51 6.78 -20.51 13.38
C GLY A 51 6.49 -21.48 12.23
N VAL A 52 5.82 -22.60 12.50
CA VAL A 52 5.39 -23.56 11.46
C VAL A 52 4.40 -22.94 10.50
N VAL A 53 3.42 -22.18 10.99
CA VAL A 53 2.47 -21.46 10.12
C VAL A 53 3.20 -20.45 9.23
N LEU A 54 4.16 -19.69 9.78
CA LEU A 54 4.97 -18.74 9.02
C LEU A 54 5.85 -19.43 7.97
N LEU A 55 6.35 -20.65 8.22
CA LEU A 55 7.12 -21.44 7.26
C LEU A 55 6.31 -21.89 6.04
N ASN A 56 4.98 -21.82 6.08
CA ASN A 56 4.15 -22.07 4.90
C ASN A 56 4.11 -20.85 3.94
N LEU A 57 4.41 -19.64 4.42
CA LEU A 57 4.34 -18.42 3.61
C LEU A 57 5.30 -18.44 2.40
N PRO A 58 6.57 -18.88 2.52
CA PRO A 58 7.45 -19.01 1.36
C PRO A 58 6.90 -19.95 0.27
N LEU A 59 6.24 -21.05 0.65
CA LEU A 59 5.63 -21.98 -0.30
C LEU A 59 4.50 -21.29 -1.08
N LEU A 60 3.67 -20.49 -0.40
CA LEU A 60 2.63 -19.69 -1.05
C LEU A 60 3.22 -18.60 -1.94
N SER A 61 4.32 -17.96 -1.53
CA SER A 61 5.00 -16.94 -2.34
C SER A 61 5.55 -17.52 -3.65
N LEU A 62 6.04 -18.77 -3.65
CA LEU A 62 6.49 -19.45 -4.88
C LEU A 62 5.34 -19.80 -5.83
N LEU A 63 4.10 -19.92 -5.32
CA LEU A 63 2.92 -20.21 -6.13
C LEU A 63 2.37 -18.94 -6.84
N LEU A 64 2.73 -17.75 -6.37
CA LEU A 64 2.32 -16.49 -6.99
C LEU A 64 2.99 -16.35 -8.36
N ARG A 65 2.19 -16.58 -9.41
CA ARG A 65 2.64 -16.47 -10.79
C ARG A 65 2.68 -15.00 -11.21
N PRO A 66 3.73 -14.54 -11.91
CA PRO A 66 3.77 -13.19 -12.45
C PRO A 66 2.61 -12.99 -13.45
N PRO A 67 2.11 -11.75 -13.59
CA PRO A 67 0.98 -11.44 -14.46
C PRO A 67 1.24 -11.83 -15.93
N PRO A 68 0.28 -12.47 -16.62
CA PRO A 68 0.49 -13.07 -17.94
C PRO A 68 0.79 -12.06 -19.06
N TRP A 69 0.43 -10.79 -18.90
CA TRP A 69 0.68 -9.75 -19.91
C TRP A 69 2.08 -9.13 -19.87
N HIS A 70 2.96 -9.55 -18.95
CA HIS A 70 4.37 -9.14 -18.95
C HIS A 70 5.25 -9.98 -19.91
N GLY A 71 4.64 -10.88 -20.69
CA GLY A 71 5.31 -11.72 -21.70
C GLY A 71 5.03 -11.38 -23.16
N GLU A 72 4.20 -10.37 -23.48
CA GLU A 72 3.91 -10.02 -24.88
C GLU A 72 4.47 -8.65 -25.23
N SER A 73 5.73 -8.63 -25.67
CA SER A 73 6.29 -7.52 -26.45
C SER A 73 5.39 -7.30 -27.67
N LYS A 74 4.59 -6.23 -27.66
CA LYS A 74 3.79 -5.82 -28.82
C LYS A 74 4.74 -5.31 -29.90
N MET A 75 5.14 -6.22 -30.79
CA MET A 75 5.87 -5.95 -32.03
C MET A 75 5.04 -5.00 -32.91
N LYS A 76 5.27 -3.69 -32.79
CA LYS A 76 4.75 -2.70 -33.75
C LYS A 76 5.75 -2.57 -34.89
N VAL A 77 5.49 -3.27 -35.99
CA VAL A 77 6.19 -3.04 -37.26
C VAL A 77 5.67 -1.73 -37.85
N SER A 78 6.51 -0.70 -37.84
CA SER A 78 6.28 0.56 -38.56
C SER A 78 7.30 0.66 -39.69
N CYS A 79 6.88 0.34 -40.91
CA CYS A 79 7.70 0.56 -42.10
C CYS A 79 7.78 2.07 -42.38
N ILE A 80 8.98 2.65 -42.33
CA ILE A 80 9.23 4.01 -42.81
C ILE A 80 9.79 3.89 -44.23
N GLU A 81 9.02 4.28 -45.24
CA GLU A 81 9.53 4.53 -46.59
C GLU A 81 10.42 5.77 -46.56
N LYS A 82 11.69 5.62 -46.96
CA LYS A 82 12.53 6.76 -47.31
C LYS A 82 12.57 6.88 -48.83
N THR A 83 11.96 7.93 -49.35
CA THR A 83 12.23 8.45 -50.69
C THR A 83 13.49 9.32 -50.60
N GLU A 84 14.58 8.89 -51.24
CA GLU A 84 15.75 9.76 -51.48
C GLU A 84 15.65 10.30 -52.91
N ASP A 85 15.50 11.63 -53.02
CA ASP A 85 15.64 12.36 -54.27
C ASP A 85 17.13 12.48 -54.61
N THR A 86 17.58 11.83 -55.68
CA THR A 86 18.82 12.25 -56.37
C THR A 86 18.71 12.07 -57.88
N HIS A 87 19.19 13.09 -58.58
CA HIS A 87 19.03 13.37 -60.01
C HIS A 87 19.92 12.45 -60.89
N SER A 88 19.36 11.97 -62.02
CA SER A 88 20.02 11.44 -63.25
C SER A 88 20.33 9.93 -63.38
N PRO A 89 20.32 9.39 -64.62
CA PRO A 89 19.55 8.19 -64.96
C PRO A 89 20.41 6.95 -65.24
N GLY A 90 20.01 5.81 -64.69
CA GLY A 90 20.52 4.51 -65.07
C GLY A 90 20.62 3.55 -63.90
N GLU A 91 19.61 2.68 -63.76
CA GLU A 91 19.56 1.51 -62.87
C GLU A 91 19.45 1.78 -61.36
N SER A 92 18.20 1.99 -60.87
CA SER A 92 17.91 1.96 -59.44
C SER A 92 17.57 0.53 -58.97
N LYS A 93 18.51 -0.10 -58.26
CA LYS A 93 18.23 -1.30 -57.45
C LYS A 93 17.58 -0.84 -56.14
N MET A 94 16.28 -1.10 -55.98
CA MET A 94 15.57 -0.91 -54.72
C MET A 94 16.11 -1.87 -53.67
N LYS A 95 16.97 -1.36 -52.77
CA LYS A 95 17.51 -2.10 -51.64
C LYS A 95 16.63 -1.84 -50.41
N VAL A 96 15.63 -2.68 -50.22
CA VAL A 96 14.83 -2.69 -48.97
C VAL A 96 15.74 -3.23 -47.87
N SER A 97 16.35 -2.33 -47.12
CA SER A 97 17.07 -2.63 -45.89
C SER A 97 16.08 -2.48 -44.74
N CYS A 98 15.45 -3.57 -44.32
CA CYS A 98 14.78 -3.62 -43.03
C CYS A 98 15.86 -3.45 -41.95
N ILE A 99 16.05 -2.23 -41.46
CA ILE A 99 16.79 -2.02 -40.22
C ILE A 99 15.85 -2.50 -39.12
N GLU A 100 16.11 -3.68 -38.59
CA GLU A 100 15.61 -4.08 -37.27
C GLU A 100 16.13 -3.06 -36.26
N LYS A 101 15.35 -2.01 -36.00
CA LYS A 101 15.46 -1.32 -34.72
C LYS A 101 14.80 -2.25 -33.72
N THR A 102 15.61 -3.08 -33.07
CA THR A 102 15.37 -3.42 -31.68
C THR A 102 15.27 -2.09 -30.93
N ASP A 103 14.06 -1.54 -30.81
CA ASP A 103 13.73 -0.74 -29.63
C ASP A 103 13.77 -1.75 -28.47
N GLU A 104 15.00 -2.02 -27.99
CA GLU A 104 15.19 -2.44 -26.62
C GLU A 104 14.62 -1.30 -25.78
N THR A 105 13.32 -1.35 -25.54
CA THR A 105 12.74 -0.69 -24.37
C THR A 105 13.38 -1.42 -23.20
N HIS A 106 14.58 -0.97 -22.82
CA HIS A 106 15.23 -1.36 -21.59
C HIS A 106 14.19 -1.17 -20.50
N SER A 107 13.59 -2.26 -20.05
CA SER A 107 12.96 -2.28 -18.73
C SER A 107 14.10 -1.86 -17.79
N PRO A 108 14.00 -0.70 -17.13
CA PRO A 108 15.08 -0.22 -16.29
C PRO A 108 15.44 -1.34 -15.31
N SER A 109 16.73 -1.60 -15.16
CA SER A 109 17.16 -2.62 -14.20
C SER A 109 16.62 -2.24 -12.82
N ALA A 110 16.26 -3.22 -11.99
CA ALA A 110 15.71 -2.97 -10.66
C ALA A 110 16.55 -1.97 -9.83
N LEU A 111 17.86 -1.94 -10.09
CA LEU A 111 18.82 -1.04 -9.48
C LEU A 111 18.71 0.41 -10.01
N GLU A 112 18.50 0.60 -11.31
CA GLU A 112 18.31 1.93 -11.91
C GLU A 112 16.98 2.55 -11.45
N SER A 113 15.91 1.76 -11.45
CA SER A 113 14.62 2.15 -10.90
C SER A 113 14.72 2.57 -9.44
N SER A 114 15.31 1.74 -8.58
CA SER A 114 15.48 2.08 -7.16
C SER A 114 16.36 3.31 -6.96
N ARG A 115 17.41 3.49 -7.77
CA ARG A 115 18.25 4.70 -7.76
C ARG A 115 17.45 5.95 -8.15
N GLU A 116 16.58 5.87 -9.15
CA GLU A 116 15.71 6.97 -9.55
C GLU A 116 14.76 7.37 -8.40
N VAL A 117 14.11 6.39 -7.75
CA VAL A 117 13.24 6.64 -6.58
C VAL A 117 14.01 7.29 -5.44
N LEU A 118 15.19 6.74 -5.10
CA LEU A 118 16.03 7.26 -4.02
C LEU A 118 16.67 8.61 -4.33
N SER A 119 16.76 8.99 -5.60
CA SER A 119 17.24 10.32 -5.99
C SER A 119 16.16 11.40 -5.88
N ASN A 120 14.89 11.01 -5.79
CA ASN A 120 13.78 11.95 -5.74
C ASN A 120 13.57 12.50 -4.31
N PRO A 121 13.68 13.83 -4.08
CA PRO A 121 13.54 14.42 -2.75
C PRO A 121 12.13 14.22 -2.16
N ARG A 122 11.10 14.12 -3.00
CA ARG A 122 9.70 13.87 -2.58
C ARG A 122 9.53 12.53 -1.86
N PHE A 123 10.29 11.51 -2.27
CA PHE A 123 10.25 10.20 -1.65
C PHE A 123 10.61 10.26 -0.15
N TYR A 124 11.65 11.03 0.21
CA TYR A 124 12.06 11.18 1.61
C TYR A 124 11.01 11.87 2.48
N PHE A 125 10.29 12.87 1.94
CA PHE A 125 9.17 13.49 2.66
C PHE A 125 8.06 12.49 2.94
N HIS A 126 7.69 11.68 1.94
CA HIS A 126 6.69 10.63 2.12
C HIS A 126 7.16 9.51 3.06
N ALA A 127 8.43 9.12 2.98
CA ALA A 127 9.03 8.11 3.85
C ALA A 127 9.09 8.57 5.32
N ALA A 128 9.53 9.81 5.56
CA ALA A 128 9.55 10.39 6.90
C ALA A 128 8.14 10.52 7.49
N GLY A 129 7.16 10.92 6.67
CA GLY A 129 5.74 10.95 7.05
C GLY A 129 5.20 9.57 7.42
N TYR A 130 5.47 8.56 6.59
CA TYR A 130 5.05 7.17 6.86
C TYR A 130 5.69 6.59 8.12
N PHE A 131 6.98 6.86 8.34
CA PHE A 131 7.68 6.47 9.57
C PHE A 131 7.03 7.10 10.81
N SER A 132 6.78 8.41 10.75
CA SER A 132 6.15 9.15 11.85
C SER A 132 4.73 8.63 12.16
N PHE A 133 3.96 8.35 11.11
CA PHE A 133 2.63 7.76 11.21
C PHE A 133 2.66 6.35 11.82
N SER A 134 3.60 5.50 11.39
CA SER A 134 3.72 4.13 11.91
C SER A 134 4.02 4.13 13.41
N PHE A 135 4.96 4.97 13.84
CA PHE A 135 5.27 5.14 15.26
C PHE A 135 4.08 5.65 16.05
N PHE A 136 3.33 6.60 15.50
CA PHE A 136 2.12 7.13 16.13
C PHE A 136 1.03 6.06 16.27
N LEU A 137 0.77 5.26 15.22
CA LEU A 137 -0.23 4.21 15.25
C LEU A 137 0.07 3.16 16.34
N ASP A 138 1.32 2.69 16.42
CA ASP A 138 1.73 1.70 17.43
C ASP A 138 1.63 2.29 18.84
N SER A 139 2.05 3.54 19.02
CA SER A 139 1.94 4.26 20.30
C SER A 139 0.48 4.48 20.71
N PHE A 140 -0.39 4.85 19.75
CA PHE A 140 -1.80 5.07 20.00
C PHE A 140 -2.49 3.76 20.44
N LEU A 141 -2.26 2.65 19.74
CA LEU A 141 -2.89 1.38 20.07
C LEU A 141 -2.49 0.85 21.44
N THR A 142 -1.26 1.12 21.88
CA THR A 142 -0.77 0.71 23.21
C THR A 142 -1.29 1.63 24.32
N ILE A 143 -1.22 2.95 24.13
CA ILE A 143 -1.59 3.93 25.17
C ILE A 143 -3.11 4.12 25.29
N ALA A 144 -3.89 3.88 24.23
CA ALA A 144 -5.32 4.22 24.22
C ALA A 144 -6.14 3.47 25.29
N VAL A 145 -5.85 2.19 25.57
CA VAL A 145 -6.55 1.45 26.63
C VAL A 145 -6.16 2.00 28.00
N ASP A 146 -4.86 2.18 28.23
CA ASP A 146 -4.34 2.67 29.51
C ASP A 146 -4.89 4.07 29.82
N TYR A 147 -4.88 4.98 28.84
CA TYR A 147 -5.49 6.30 28.96
C TYR A 147 -6.99 6.25 29.28
N ALA A 148 -7.73 5.33 28.65
CA ALA A 148 -9.15 5.18 28.91
C ALA A 148 -9.39 4.73 30.37
N VAL A 149 -8.62 3.76 30.83
CA VAL A 149 -8.70 3.24 32.21
C VAL A 149 -8.32 4.31 33.22
N ASP A 150 -7.24 5.04 32.98
CA ASP A 150 -6.80 6.15 33.84
C ASP A 150 -7.82 7.30 33.89
N SER A 151 -8.59 7.48 32.82
CA SER A 151 -9.70 8.43 32.74
C SER A 151 -10.99 7.93 33.41
N GLY A 152 -10.97 6.75 34.04
CA GLY A 152 -12.11 6.15 34.74
C GLY A 152 -13.08 5.37 33.86
N ILE A 153 -12.70 5.05 32.61
CA ILE A 153 -13.49 4.20 31.71
C ILE A 153 -13.20 2.73 32.04
N SER A 154 -14.23 1.88 31.99
CA SER A 154 -14.04 0.45 32.23
C SER A 154 -13.17 -0.18 31.14
N VAL A 155 -12.33 -1.17 31.50
CA VAL A 155 -11.48 -1.89 30.54
C VAL A 155 -12.31 -2.50 29.41
N SER A 156 -13.48 -3.07 29.73
CA SER A 156 -14.39 -3.65 28.75
C SER A 156 -14.87 -2.62 27.73
N ASP A 157 -15.18 -1.40 28.17
CA ASP A 157 -15.59 -0.32 27.29
C ASP A 157 -14.44 0.17 26.41
N ALA A 158 -13.23 0.30 26.97
CA ALA A 158 -12.05 0.72 26.21
C ALA A 158 -11.71 -0.27 25.08
N VAL A 159 -11.74 -1.57 25.38
CA VAL A 159 -11.52 -2.64 24.39
C VAL A 159 -12.63 -2.64 23.34
N PHE A 160 -13.88 -2.40 23.74
CA PHE A 160 -14.99 -2.28 22.79
C PHE A 160 -14.84 -1.08 21.85
N VAL A 161 -14.39 0.08 22.36
CA VAL A 161 -14.10 1.26 21.53
C VAL A 161 -12.98 0.98 20.54
N LEU A 162 -11.91 0.30 20.95
CA LEU A 162 -10.84 -0.09 20.02
C LEU A 162 -11.29 -1.12 18.98
N THR A 163 -12.22 -2.00 19.33
CA THR A 163 -12.88 -2.91 18.38
C THR A 163 -13.64 -2.10 17.31
N LEU A 164 -14.40 -1.09 17.73
CA LEU A 164 -15.10 -0.20 16.80
C LEU A 164 -14.14 0.66 15.96
N PHE A 165 -13.01 1.11 16.54
CA PHE A 165 -11.94 1.79 15.81
C PHE A 165 -11.39 0.92 14.67
N SER A 166 -11.18 -0.38 14.88
CA SER A 166 -10.72 -1.27 13.81
C SER A 166 -11.74 -1.43 12.67
N ILE A 167 -13.04 -1.28 12.96
CA ILE A 167 -14.08 -1.22 11.92
C ILE A 167 -13.94 0.08 11.13
N THR A 168 -13.81 1.24 11.78
CA THR A 168 -13.66 2.51 11.07
C THR A 168 -12.33 2.60 10.31
N ASP A 169 -11.26 2.02 10.83
CA ASP A 169 -9.98 1.82 10.12
C ASP A 169 -10.15 0.99 8.86
N THR A 170 -10.87 -0.13 8.95
CA THR A 170 -11.17 -0.99 7.80
C THR A 170 -12.01 -0.23 6.76
N VAL A 171 -13.00 0.55 7.19
CA VAL A 171 -13.80 1.40 6.29
C VAL A 171 -12.91 2.45 5.61
N GLY A 172 -11.97 3.05 6.33
CA GLY A 172 -11.00 4.01 5.80
C GLY A 172 -10.10 3.39 4.73
N ARG A 173 -9.69 2.14 4.90
CA ARG A 173 -8.90 1.38 3.92
C ARG A 173 -9.67 1.08 2.63
N LEU A 174 -10.99 1.11 2.62
CA LEU A 174 -11.81 0.72 1.46
C LEU A 174 -12.45 1.93 0.76
N LEU A 175 -13.03 2.87 1.52
CA LEU A 175 -13.80 3.98 0.96
C LEU A 175 -12.92 5.12 0.43
N LEU A 176 -11.90 5.54 1.19
CA LEU A 176 -11.07 6.69 0.82
C LEU A 176 -10.20 6.41 -0.43
N PRO A 177 -9.65 5.20 -0.65
CA PRO A 177 -8.98 4.88 -1.90
C PRO A 177 -9.92 4.90 -3.10
N LEU A 178 -11.20 4.55 -2.94
CA LEU A 178 -12.20 4.65 -4.01
C LEU A 178 -12.40 6.10 -4.47
N VAL A 179 -12.37 7.07 -3.54
CA VAL A 179 -12.46 8.51 -3.86
C VAL A 179 -11.27 8.95 -4.71
N GLY A 180 -10.06 8.48 -4.39
CA GLY A 180 -8.86 8.74 -5.20
C GLY A 180 -8.93 8.06 -6.57
N ASP A 181 -9.37 6.81 -6.61
CA ASP A 181 -9.49 6.01 -7.84
C ASP A 181 -10.56 6.59 -8.81
N GLN A 182 -11.58 7.29 -8.29
CA GLN A 182 -12.59 8.01 -9.08
C GLN A 182 -12.11 9.38 -9.60
N GLN A 183 -10.84 9.75 -9.39
CA GLN A 183 -10.26 11.06 -9.74
C GLN A 183 -10.92 12.28 -9.06
N LEU A 184 -11.70 12.08 -7.99
CA LEU A 184 -12.29 13.20 -7.25
C LEU A 184 -11.24 14.02 -6.50
N ALA A 185 -10.13 13.38 -6.10
CA ALA A 185 -9.02 14.04 -5.42
C ALA A 185 -7.70 13.33 -5.75
N SER A 186 -6.60 14.09 -5.79
CA SER A 186 -5.26 13.51 -5.91
C SER A 186 -4.91 12.70 -4.65
N HIS A 187 -4.29 11.52 -4.83
CA HIS A 187 -3.84 10.68 -3.72
C HIS A 187 -2.91 11.42 -2.76
N THR A 188 -2.07 12.33 -3.27
CA THR A 188 -1.19 13.19 -2.46
C THR A 188 -1.99 14.15 -1.57
N THR A 189 -3.04 14.76 -2.12
CA THR A 189 -3.93 15.67 -1.36
C THR A 189 -4.71 14.91 -0.29
N LEU A 190 -5.27 13.75 -0.64
CA LEU A 190 -5.95 12.88 0.31
C LEU A 190 -5.01 12.47 1.45
N MET A 191 -3.75 12.13 1.16
CA MET A 191 -2.75 11.76 2.18
C MET A 191 -2.39 12.94 3.09
N ALA A 192 -2.24 14.14 2.52
CA ALA A 192 -1.99 15.34 3.30
C ALA A 192 -3.17 15.65 4.24
N VAL A 193 -4.40 15.55 3.74
CA VAL A 193 -5.62 15.73 4.54
C VAL A 193 -5.69 14.69 5.67
N SER A 194 -5.44 13.40 5.39
CA SER A 194 -5.48 12.37 6.43
C SER A 194 -4.44 12.62 7.53
N TYR A 195 -3.22 12.99 7.18
CA TYR A 195 -2.19 13.32 8.18
C TYR A 195 -2.53 14.56 8.99
N LEU A 196 -3.08 15.60 8.37
CA LEU A 196 -3.56 16.79 9.08
C LEU A 196 -4.71 16.44 10.04
N THR A 197 -5.67 15.63 9.61
CA THR A 197 -6.77 15.18 10.47
C THR A 197 -6.25 14.37 11.65
N ILE A 198 -5.31 13.44 11.44
CA ILE A 198 -4.69 12.66 12.53
C ILE A 198 -3.97 13.59 13.52
N ALA A 199 -3.20 14.56 13.02
CA ALA A 199 -2.47 15.50 13.88
C ALA A 199 -3.41 16.41 14.70
N LEU A 200 -4.54 16.84 14.12
CA LEU A 200 -5.52 17.64 14.84
C LEU A 200 -6.26 16.81 15.89
N LEU A 201 -6.69 15.58 15.54
CA LEU A 201 -7.36 14.68 16.47
C LEU A 201 -6.44 14.30 17.65
N SER A 202 -5.13 14.17 17.43
CA SER A 202 -4.17 13.86 18.50
C SER A 202 -3.99 14.99 19.50
N GLN A 203 -4.21 16.24 19.11
CA GLN A 203 -4.25 17.36 20.04
C GLN A 203 -5.54 17.39 20.88
N VAL A 204 -6.64 16.82 20.36
CA VAL A 204 -7.94 16.76 21.06
C VAL A 204 -7.97 15.62 22.08
N LEU A 205 -7.28 14.51 21.81
CA LEU A 205 -7.29 13.30 22.65
C LEU A 205 -7.02 13.55 24.15
N PRO A 206 -6.02 14.36 24.55
CA PRO A 206 -5.73 14.61 25.97
C PRO A 206 -6.89 15.30 26.72
N PHE A 207 -7.74 16.02 26.01
CA PHE A 207 -8.88 16.75 26.57
C PHE A 207 -10.18 15.93 26.56
N ALA A 208 -10.16 14.70 26.05
CA ALA A 208 -11.33 13.85 25.89
C ALA A 208 -11.70 13.14 27.20
N TYR A 209 -12.18 13.91 28.18
CA TYR A 209 -12.68 13.35 29.45
C TYR A 209 -14.08 12.77 29.27
N GLY A 210 -14.23 11.47 29.54
CA GLY A 210 -15.50 10.75 29.53
C GLY A 210 -15.65 9.74 28.40
N LYS A 211 -16.51 8.75 28.63
CA LYS A 211 -16.69 7.60 27.72
C LYS A 211 -17.06 8.01 26.29
N TRP A 212 -18.01 8.93 26.13
CA TRP A 212 -18.53 9.31 24.81
C TRP A 212 -17.56 10.17 24.00
N THR A 213 -16.86 11.10 24.64
CA THR A 213 -15.86 11.97 24.02
C THR A 213 -14.64 11.16 23.60
N PHE A 214 -14.12 10.30 24.48
CA PHE A 214 -13.06 9.35 24.15
C PHE A 214 -13.46 8.45 22.96
N SER A 215 -14.66 7.85 23.03
CA SER A 215 -15.17 6.99 21.94
C SER A 215 -15.26 7.74 20.62
N ALA A 216 -15.83 8.95 20.61
CA ALA A 216 -15.97 9.74 19.39
C ALA A 216 -14.62 10.08 18.75
N VAL A 217 -13.63 10.49 19.56
CA VAL A 217 -12.27 10.80 19.08
C VAL A 217 -11.59 9.55 18.53
N CYS A 218 -11.63 8.43 19.26
CA CYS A 218 -11.08 7.16 18.78
C CYS A 218 -11.72 6.70 17.46
N LEU A 219 -13.05 6.78 17.33
CA LEU A 219 -13.71 6.39 16.08
C LEU A 219 -13.33 7.31 14.91
N ALA A 220 -13.20 8.61 15.17
CA ALA A 220 -12.79 9.60 14.18
C ALA A 220 -11.36 9.37 13.67
N PHE A 221 -10.47 8.80 14.49
CA PHE A 221 -9.11 8.42 14.07
C PHE A 221 -9.09 7.29 13.05
N GLY A 222 -10.02 6.34 13.12
CA GLY A 222 -9.94 5.13 12.29
C GLY A 222 -9.96 5.42 10.79
N LEU A 223 -10.88 6.26 10.31
CA LEU A 223 -10.97 6.59 8.87
C LEU A 223 -9.66 7.14 8.26
N PRO A 224 -9.06 8.24 8.78
CA PRO A 224 -7.83 8.78 8.23
C PRO A 224 -6.62 7.87 8.47
N MET A 225 -6.56 7.12 9.58
CA MET A 225 -5.49 6.14 9.83
C MET A 225 -5.54 5.00 8.81
N GLY A 226 -6.73 4.46 8.53
CA GLY A 226 -6.91 3.39 7.56
C GLY A 226 -6.47 3.80 6.15
N TYR A 227 -6.84 5.03 5.73
CA TYR A 227 -6.38 5.54 4.45
C TYR A 227 -4.87 5.81 4.41
N ALA A 228 -4.28 6.33 5.48
CA ALA A 228 -2.85 6.64 5.52
C ALA A 228 -1.96 5.43 5.16
N ILE A 229 -2.36 4.23 5.60
CA ILE A 229 -1.64 3.00 5.29
C ILE A 229 -1.72 2.67 3.79
N VAL A 230 -2.92 2.73 3.20
CA VAL A 230 -3.14 2.39 1.78
C VAL A 230 -2.57 3.47 0.85
N GLY A 231 -2.77 4.73 1.21
CA GLY A 231 -2.43 5.89 0.40
C GLY A 231 -0.92 6.04 0.20
N PHE A 232 -0.08 5.62 1.15
CA PHE A 232 1.38 5.61 0.95
C PHE A 232 1.79 4.75 -0.26
N THR A 233 1.25 3.54 -0.36
CA THR A 233 1.52 2.65 -1.50
C THR A 233 1.00 3.22 -2.82
N GLN A 234 -0.15 3.92 -2.79
CA GLN A 234 -0.71 4.56 -3.99
C GLN A 234 0.13 5.75 -4.46
N VAL A 235 0.53 6.64 -3.54
CA VAL A 235 1.41 7.77 -3.86
C VAL A 235 2.73 7.27 -4.42
N LEU A 236 3.34 6.27 -3.79
CA LEU A 236 4.58 5.68 -4.29
C LEU A 236 4.42 5.09 -5.70
N THR A 237 3.32 4.39 -5.96
CA THR A 237 3.05 3.82 -7.29
C THR A 237 2.84 4.90 -8.35
N ASN A 238 2.25 6.04 -7.99
CA ASN A 238 2.05 7.17 -8.89
C ASN A 238 3.33 7.98 -9.15
N GLU A 239 4.20 8.13 -8.15
CA GLU A 239 5.47 8.85 -8.30
C GLU A 239 6.54 8.04 -9.04
N VAL A 240 6.60 6.73 -8.79
CA VAL A 240 7.58 5.82 -9.44
C VAL A 240 7.10 5.38 -10.82
N GLY A 241 5.78 5.29 -11.02
CA GLY A 241 5.18 4.71 -12.22
C GLY A 241 5.33 3.18 -12.23
N LEU A 242 4.29 2.48 -12.69
CA LEU A 242 4.27 1.01 -12.69
C LEU A 242 5.41 0.36 -13.49
N LYS A 243 5.95 1.06 -14.50
CA LYS A 243 7.00 0.56 -15.40
C LYS A 243 8.39 0.56 -14.76
N ASN A 244 8.58 1.37 -13.70
CA ASN A 244 9.85 1.49 -13.00
C ASN A 244 9.79 0.82 -11.62
N LEU A 245 8.78 0.00 -11.33
CA LEU A 245 8.78 -0.82 -10.11
C LEU A 245 9.52 -2.13 -10.39
N PRO A 246 10.58 -2.45 -9.62
CA PRO A 246 11.29 -3.71 -9.79
C PRO A 246 10.33 -4.88 -9.57
N VAL A 247 10.21 -5.74 -10.58
CA VAL A 247 9.43 -6.97 -10.50
C VAL A 247 10.24 -7.94 -9.62
N ALA A 248 9.62 -8.40 -8.54
CA ALA A 248 10.19 -9.43 -7.67
C ALA A 248 10.01 -10.82 -8.28
#